data_AF-F9NXP9-F1
#
_entry.id   AF-F9NXP9-F1
#
_cell.length_a   1.000
_cell.length_b   1.000
_cell.length_c   1.000
_cell.angle_alpha   90.00
_cell.angle_beta   90.00
_cell.angle_gamma   90.00
#
_symmetry.space_group_name_H-M   'P 1'
#
loop_
_entity.id
_entity.type
_entity.pdbx_description
1 polymer ?
#
loop_
_entity_poly.entity_id
_entity_poly.type
_entity_poly.pdbx_seq_one_letter_code
_entity_poly.pdbx_strand_id
1 'polypeptide(L)'
;MTPLKKLATCATTWLVIGLLGGVFYREFTKAHDFTGWTQLKVVHTHSLALGFMLTLIVLLLERAFTLSQHRGAFATYFWGFNLGLLLTIAMLVMHGVMQVNGHTEASPAMSGIAGLGHIGLSVGLVGLMVALFKSLPTGKNRDQLTTDR
;
A
#
# COMPACT_ATOMS: atom_id res chain seq x y z
N MET A 1 4.58 -18.54 10.28
CA MET A 1 5.36 -17.67 9.36
C MET A 1 5.92 -16.48 10.12
N THR A 2 7.19 -16.13 9.91
CA THR A 2 7.81 -14.93 10.48
C THR A 2 7.25 -13.64 9.85
N PRO A 3 7.30 -12.48 10.54
CA PRO A 3 6.84 -11.19 9.99
C PRO A 3 7.49 -10.85 8.64
N LEU A 4 8.79 -11.08 8.51
CA LEU A 4 9.55 -10.90 7.28
C LEU A 4 9.02 -11.75 6.12
N LYS A 5 8.73 -13.03 6.35
CA LYS A 5 8.16 -13.91 5.31
C LYS A 5 6.77 -13.43 4.89
N LYS A 6 5.95 -12.93 5.82
CA LYS A 6 4.63 -12.36 5.49
C LYS A 6 4.74 -11.12 4.61
N LEU A 7 5.63 -10.18 4.95
CA LEU A 7 5.85 -8.97 4.16
C LEU A 7 6.40 -9.30 2.76
N ALA A 8 7.32 -10.27 2.66
CA ALA A 8 7.85 -10.74 1.38
C ALA A 8 6.74 -11.33 0.51
N THR A 9 5.89 -12.20 1.06
CA THR A 9 4.74 -12.76 0.34
C THR A 9 3.78 -11.66 -0.10
N CYS A 10 3.46 -10.69 0.77
CA CYS A 10 2.61 -9.55 0.40
C CYS A 10 3.21 -8.72 -0.75
N ALA A 11 4.51 -8.41 -0.69
CA ALA A 11 5.19 -7.67 -1.75
C ALA A 11 5.11 -8.45 -3.08
N THR A 12 5.38 -9.76 -3.07
CA THR A 12 5.25 -10.61 -4.26
C THR A 12 3.82 -10.63 -4.80
N THR A 13 2.82 -10.73 -3.93
CA THR A 13 1.41 -10.67 -4.35
C THR A 13 1.09 -9.35 -5.05
N TRP A 14 1.49 -8.22 -4.46
CA TRP A 14 1.27 -6.90 -5.06
C TRP A 14 2.04 -6.69 -6.37
N LEU A 15 3.24 -7.27 -6.49
CA LEU A 15 3.99 -7.29 -7.74
C LEU A 15 3.21 -8.01 -8.85
N VAL A 16 2.72 -9.21 -8.56
CA VAL A 16 1.93 -10.00 -9.52
C VAL A 16 0.66 -9.24 -9.92
N ILE A 17 -0.07 -8.67 -8.95
CA ILE A 17 -1.27 -7.86 -9.22
C ILE A 17 -0.93 -6.65 -10.10
N GLY A 18 0.16 -5.94 -9.80
CA GLY A 18 0.58 -4.78 -10.58
C GLY A 18 0.95 -5.13 -12.03
N LEU A 19 1.71 -6.21 -12.23
CA LEU A 19 2.07 -6.68 -13.56
C LEU A 19 0.84 -7.13 -14.36
N LEU A 20 -0.04 -7.93 -13.76
CA LEU A 20 -1.29 -8.36 -14.39
C LEU A 20 -2.20 -7.16 -14.70
N GLY A 21 -2.31 -6.18 -13.80
CA GLY A 21 -3.08 -4.96 -14.02
C GLY A 21 -2.55 -4.12 -15.19
N GLY A 22 -1.23 -4.06 -15.37
CA GLY A 22 -0.60 -3.37 -16.49
C GLY A 22 -0.87 -4.04 -17.84
N VAL A 23 -0.78 -5.38 -17.89
CA VAL A 23 -1.13 -6.16 -19.09
C VAL A 23 -2.63 -6.05 -19.38
N PHE A 24 -3.46 -6.21 -18.35
CA PHE A 24 -4.92 -6.10 -18.46
C PHE A 24 -5.33 -4.75 -19.03
N TYR A 25 -4.78 -3.64 -18.52
CA TYR A 25 -5.03 -2.32 -19.08
C TYR A 25 -4.76 -2.27 -20.59
N ARG A 26 -3.56 -2.71 -21.01
CA ARG A 26 -3.13 -2.63 -22.42
C ARG A 26 -4.01 -3.48 -23.35
N GLU A 27 -4.29 -4.71 -22.96
CA GLU A 27 -5.09 -5.63 -23.79
C GLU A 27 -6.57 -5.23 -23.80
N PHE A 28 -7.11 -4.81 -22.65
CA PHE A 28 -8.52 -4.44 -22.54
C PHE A 28 -8.86 -3.17 -23.34
N THR A 29 -8.02 -2.12 -23.25
CA THR A 29 -8.25 -0.90 -24.04
C THR A 29 -8.06 -1.15 -25.53
N LYS A 30 -7.10 -2.00 -25.90
CA LYS A 30 -6.88 -2.39 -27.29
C LYS A 30 -8.07 -3.18 -27.86
N ALA A 31 -8.66 -4.09 -27.07
CA ALA A 31 -9.83 -4.86 -27.48
C ALA A 31 -11.11 -4.03 -27.67
N HIS A 32 -11.17 -2.83 -27.07
CA HIS A 32 -12.31 -1.90 -27.16
C HIS A 32 -12.01 -0.65 -28.00
N ASP A 33 -10.89 -0.64 -28.76
CA ASP A 33 -10.42 0.51 -29.55
C ASP A 33 -10.39 1.84 -28.76
N PHE A 34 -10.15 1.75 -27.44
CA PHE A 34 -10.21 2.88 -26.53
C PHE A 34 -8.86 3.60 -26.46
N THR A 35 -8.82 4.86 -26.88
CA THR A 35 -7.60 5.69 -26.94
C THR A 35 -7.54 6.79 -25.87
N GLY A 36 -8.57 6.89 -25.02
CA GLY A 36 -8.68 7.89 -23.96
C GLY A 36 -7.88 7.58 -22.69
N TRP A 37 -7.92 8.50 -21.74
CA TRP A 37 -7.38 8.28 -20.40
C TRP A 37 -8.42 7.51 -19.55
N THR A 38 -7.97 6.49 -18.82
CA THR A 38 -8.81 5.66 -17.93
C THR A 38 -8.10 5.40 -16.61
N GLN A 39 -8.88 5.26 -15.53
CA GLN A 39 -8.39 4.87 -14.21
C GLN A 39 -7.68 3.51 -14.22
N LEU A 40 -7.95 2.67 -15.21
CA LEU A 40 -7.28 1.38 -15.41
C LEU A 40 -5.76 1.53 -15.58
N LYS A 41 -5.30 2.64 -16.20
CA LYS A 41 -3.87 2.96 -16.35
C LYS A 41 -3.18 3.17 -15.00
N VAL A 42 -3.94 3.62 -14.00
CA VAL A 42 -3.45 4.02 -12.67
C VAL A 42 -3.30 2.81 -11.74
N VAL A 43 -4.02 1.71 -12.02
CA VAL A 43 -3.94 0.44 -11.28
C VAL A 43 -2.51 -0.09 -11.23
N HIS A 44 -1.84 -0.14 -12.39
CA HIS A 44 -0.47 -0.64 -12.50
C HIS A 44 0.50 0.14 -11.59
N THR A 45 0.47 1.48 -11.67
CA THR A 45 1.39 2.33 -10.93
C THR A 45 1.14 2.28 -9.43
N HIS A 46 -0.12 2.26 -8.99
CA HIS A 46 -0.45 2.21 -7.56
C HIS A 46 -0.15 0.84 -6.96
N SER A 47 -0.45 -0.26 -7.65
CA SER A 47 -0.10 -1.61 -7.18
C SER A 47 1.41 -1.79 -7.05
N LEU A 48 2.21 -1.29 -8.00
CA LEU A 48 3.66 -1.41 -7.92
C LEU A 48 4.29 -0.43 -6.93
N ALA A 49 3.89 0.84 -6.91
CA ALA A 49 4.49 1.84 -6.02
C ALA A 49 4.06 1.64 -4.56
N LEU A 50 2.75 1.53 -4.31
CA LEU A 50 2.21 1.43 -2.95
C LEU A 50 2.15 -0.01 -2.45
N GLY A 51 1.84 -0.97 -3.32
CA GLY A 51 1.75 -2.38 -2.92
C GLY A 51 3.10 -3.08 -2.87
N PHE A 52 3.92 -2.93 -3.91
CA PHE A 52 5.21 -3.64 -3.97
C PHE A 52 6.34 -2.83 -3.34
N MET A 53 6.64 -1.63 -3.83
CA MET A 53 7.81 -0.85 -3.40
C MET A 53 7.69 -0.43 -1.93
N LEU A 54 6.55 0.12 -1.50
CA LEU A 54 6.39 0.48 -0.09
C LEU A 54 6.46 -0.75 0.83
N THR A 55 5.86 -1.89 0.47
CA THR A 55 5.97 -3.11 1.28
C THR A 55 7.39 -3.64 1.34
N LEU A 56 8.19 -3.51 0.27
CA LEU A 56 9.64 -3.80 0.33
C LEU A 56 10.38 -2.85 1.27
N ILE A 57 10.08 -1.55 1.24
CA ILE A 57 10.65 -0.58 2.18
C ILE A 57 10.29 -0.99 3.62
N VAL A 58 9.04 -1.35 3.88
CA VAL A 58 8.63 -1.79 5.22
C VAL A 58 9.27 -3.12 5.62
N LEU A 59 9.53 -4.04 4.68
CA LEU A 59 10.31 -5.24 4.95
C LEU A 59 11.74 -4.90 5.40
N LEU A 60 12.39 -3.93 4.76
CA LEU A 60 13.71 -3.46 5.15
C LEU A 60 13.68 -2.77 6.53
N LEU A 61 12.65 -1.95 6.80
CA LEU A 61 12.47 -1.30 8.10
C LEU A 61 12.18 -2.32 9.21
N GLU A 62 11.37 -3.35 8.95
CA GLU A 62 11.14 -4.46 9.86
C GLU A 62 12.43 -5.20 10.18
N ARG A 63 13.28 -5.43 9.17
CA ARG A 63 14.59 -6.08 9.36
C ARG A 63 15.55 -5.21 10.18
N ALA A 64 15.48 -3.88 10.05
CA ALA A 64 16.38 -2.95 10.72
C ALA A 64 15.94 -2.60 12.15
N PHE A 65 14.64 -2.39 12.36
CA PHE A 65 14.09 -1.82 13.60
C PHE A 65 13.16 -2.79 14.35
N THR A 66 12.86 -3.97 13.81
CA THR A 66 11.95 -4.95 14.43
C THR A 66 10.59 -4.34 14.80
N LEU A 67 9.98 -3.63 13.83
CA LEU A 67 8.70 -2.92 14.00
C LEU A 67 7.58 -3.82 14.55
N SER A 68 7.60 -5.11 14.21
CA SER A 68 6.64 -6.12 14.66
C SER A 68 6.64 -6.37 16.17
N GLN A 69 7.68 -5.90 16.89
CA GLN A 69 7.69 -5.88 18.35
C GLN A 69 6.51 -5.03 18.89
N HIS A 70 6.12 -3.97 18.18
CA HIS A 70 4.95 -3.15 18.50
C HIS A 70 3.69 -3.69 17.81
N ARG A 71 3.24 -4.88 18.23
CA ARG A 71 2.15 -5.64 17.59
C ARG A 71 0.91 -4.82 17.24
N GLY A 72 0.48 -3.89 18.08
CA GLY A 72 -0.70 -3.04 17.82
C GLY A 72 -0.50 -2.12 16.61
N ALA A 73 0.54 -1.30 16.63
CA ALA A 73 0.83 -0.33 15.55
C ALA A 73 1.17 -1.04 14.24
N PHE A 74 1.97 -2.11 14.30
CA PHE A 74 2.31 -2.91 13.13
C PHE A 74 1.09 -3.64 12.54
N ALA A 75 0.16 -4.13 13.36
CA ALA A 75 -1.08 -4.72 12.88
C ALA A 75 -2.00 -3.67 12.22
N THR A 76 -2.11 -2.46 12.78
CA THR A 76 -2.86 -1.35 12.17
C THR A 76 -2.29 -0.98 10.81
N TYR A 77 -0.96 -0.88 10.69
CA TYR A 77 -0.32 -0.74 9.39
C TYR A 77 -0.69 -1.90 8.46
N PHE A 78 -0.40 -3.13 8.87
CA PHE A 78 -0.51 -4.27 7.97
C PHE A 78 -1.94 -4.46 7.47
N TRP A 79 -2.95 -4.44 8.35
CA TRP A 79 -4.33 -4.62 7.94
C TRP A 79 -4.93 -3.36 7.32
N GLY A 80 -4.77 -2.20 7.95
CA GLY A 80 -5.35 -0.95 7.46
C GLY A 80 -4.82 -0.58 6.07
N PHE A 81 -3.50 -0.69 5.88
CA PHE A 81 -2.87 -0.39 4.61
C PHE A 81 -3.25 -1.39 3.51
N ASN A 82 -3.12 -2.71 3.77
CA ASN A 82 -3.41 -3.69 2.72
C ASN A 82 -4.90 -3.74 2.35
N LEU A 83 -5.82 -3.59 3.33
CA LEU A 83 -7.25 -3.53 3.05
C LEU A 83 -7.63 -2.23 2.33
N GLY A 84 -7.06 -1.10 2.76
CA GLY A 84 -7.25 0.20 2.10
C GLY A 84 -6.76 0.15 0.65
N LEU A 85 -5.56 -0.38 0.42
CA LEU A 85 -4.99 -0.53 -0.92
C LEU A 85 -5.82 -1.47 -1.79
N LEU A 86 -6.27 -2.60 -1.26
CA LEU A 86 -7.13 -3.54 -1.99
C LEU A 86 -8.43 -2.86 -2.44
N LEU A 87 -9.06 -2.09 -1.54
CA LEU A 87 -10.28 -1.36 -1.86
C LEU A 87 -10.03 -0.29 -2.94
N THR A 88 -8.95 0.48 -2.82
CA THR A 88 -8.56 1.48 -3.83
C THR A 88 -8.31 0.84 -5.19
N ILE A 89 -7.56 -0.27 -5.25
CA ILE A 89 -7.29 -0.98 -6.51
C ILE A 89 -8.57 -1.55 -7.11
N ALA A 90 -9.45 -2.16 -6.30
CA ALA A 90 -10.73 -2.67 -6.78
C ALA A 90 -11.58 -1.55 -7.40
N MET A 91 -11.65 -0.40 -6.74
CA MET A 91 -12.40 0.76 -7.26
C MET A 91 -11.79 1.33 -8.54
N LEU A 92 -10.46 1.41 -8.65
CA LEU A 92 -9.78 1.83 -9.87
C LEU A 92 -10.07 0.88 -11.05
N VAL A 93 -10.08 -0.43 -10.79
CA VAL A 93 -10.43 -1.44 -11.81
C VAL A 93 -11.89 -1.28 -12.24
N MET A 94 -12.83 -1.26 -11.29
CA MET A 94 -14.26 -1.11 -11.60
C MET A 94 -14.54 0.17 -12.37
N HIS A 95 -13.99 1.30 -11.93
CA HIS A 95 -14.19 2.59 -12.58
C HIS A 95 -13.52 2.63 -13.95
N GLY A 96 -12.30 2.10 -14.08
CA GLY A 96 -11.60 2.06 -15.35
C GLY A 96 -12.31 1.21 -16.40
N VAL A 97 -12.90 0.08 -16.00
CA VAL A 97 -13.70 -0.77 -16.89
C VAL A 97 -14.98 -0.06 -17.34
N MET A 98 -15.68 0.61 -16.40
CA MET A 98 -16.86 1.41 -16.75
C MET A 98 -16.54 2.54 -17.73
N GLN A 99 -15.41 3.24 -17.55
CA GLN A 99 -14.97 4.30 -18.45
C GLN A 99 -14.69 3.79 -19.87
N VAL A 100 -14.07 2.62 -20.00
CA VAL A 100 -13.82 2.00 -21.31
C VAL A 100 -15.13 1.55 -21.98
N ASN A 101 -16.12 1.13 -21.19
CA ASN A 101 -17.46 0.77 -21.69
C ASN A 101 -18.38 1.98 -21.98
N GLY A 102 -17.85 3.21 -21.94
CA GLY A 102 -18.61 4.42 -22.27
C GLY A 102 -19.36 5.07 -21.09
N HIS A 103 -19.21 4.55 -19.87
CA HIS A 103 -19.75 5.16 -18.66
C HIS A 103 -18.67 5.97 -17.94
N THR A 104 -18.55 7.25 -18.30
CA THR A 104 -17.53 8.17 -17.76
C THR A 104 -17.89 8.79 -16.42
N GLU A 105 -19.16 8.73 -16.03
CA GLU A 105 -19.68 9.33 -14.80
C GLU A 105 -19.38 8.43 -13.59
N ALA A 106 -18.58 8.94 -12.65
CA ALA A 106 -18.38 8.27 -11.37
C ALA A 106 -19.63 8.45 -10.51
N SER A 107 -20.31 7.37 -10.15
CA SER A 107 -21.42 7.44 -9.21
C SER A 107 -20.96 8.00 -7.84
N PRO A 108 -21.77 8.80 -7.13
CA PRO A 108 -21.46 9.27 -5.78
C PRO A 108 -21.07 8.13 -4.83
N ALA A 109 -21.68 6.96 -4.99
CA ALA A 109 -21.35 5.76 -4.22
C ALA A 109 -19.91 5.29 -4.47
N MET A 110 -19.42 5.37 -5.70
CA MET A 110 -18.04 5.01 -6.04
C MET A 110 -17.02 5.97 -5.43
N SER A 111 -17.32 7.27 -5.46
CA SER A 111 -16.48 8.27 -4.81
C SER A 111 -16.39 8.03 -3.30
N GLY A 112 -17.52 7.68 -2.65
CA GLY A 112 -17.56 7.31 -1.24
C GLY A 112 -16.69 6.09 -0.91
N ILE A 113 -16.80 5.01 -1.69
CA ILE A 113 -15.99 3.79 -1.47
C ILE A 113 -14.50 4.04 -1.73
N ALA A 114 -14.16 4.82 -2.76
CA ALA A 114 -12.78 5.22 -3.00
C ALA A 114 -12.21 6.04 -1.82
N GLY A 115 -13.03 6.94 -1.24
CA GLY A 115 -12.69 7.67 -0.02
C GLY A 115 -12.39 6.77 1.18
N LEU A 116 -13.16 5.69 1.37
CA LEU A 116 -12.87 4.69 2.41
C LEU A 116 -11.51 4.00 2.20
N GLY A 117 -11.15 3.72 0.94
CA GLY A 117 -9.82 3.21 0.60
C GLY A 117 -8.71 4.18 1.03
N HIS A 118 -8.88 5.47 0.75
CA HIS A 118 -7.96 6.52 1.18
C HIS A 118 -7.84 6.63 2.70
N ILE A 119 -8.96 6.52 3.43
CA ILE A 119 -8.94 6.52 4.90
C ILE A 119 -8.16 5.30 5.41
N GLY A 120 -8.40 4.11 4.87
CA GLY A 120 -7.68 2.89 5.23
C GLY A 120 -6.17 3.00 5.01
N LEU A 121 -5.77 3.50 3.83
CA LEU A 121 -4.37 3.79 3.51
C LEU A 121 -3.75 4.76 4.52
N SER A 122 -4.47 5.84 4.86
CA SER A 122 -4.01 6.87 5.78
C SER A 122 -3.81 6.31 7.19
N VAL A 123 -4.79 5.58 7.72
CA VAL A 123 -4.71 4.93 9.03
C VAL A 123 -3.57 3.91 9.07
N GLY A 124 -3.38 3.15 7.99
CA GLY A 124 -2.27 2.21 7.86
C GLY A 124 -0.90 2.90 7.90
N LEU A 125 -0.72 3.98 7.15
CA LEU A 125 0.53 4.76 7.14
C LEU A 125 0.81 5.42 8.50
N VAL A 126 -0.22 5.93 9.19
CA VAL A 126 -0.06 6.44 10.56
C VAL A 126 0.39 5.31 11.50
N GLY A 127 -0.19 4.13 11.41
CA GLY A 127 0.25 2.95 12.15
C GLY A 127 1.72 2.60 11.92
N LEU A 128 2.19 2.71 10.67
CA LEU A 128 3.58 2.47 10.30
C LEU A 128 4.51 3.48 10.97
N MET A 129 4.17 4.77 10.91
CA MET A 129 4.98 5.83 11.54
C MET A 129 5.02 5.68 13.05
N VAL A 130 3.90 5.35 13.69
CA VAL A 130 3.87 5.08 15.14
C VAL A 130 4.75 3.90 15.51
N ALA A 131 4.73 2.81 14.73
CA ALA A 131 5.62 1.68 14.95
C ALA A 131 7.09 2.09 14.80
N LEU A 132 7.42 2.86 13.75
CA LEU A 132 8.78 3.34 13.48
C LEU A 132 9.31 4.23 14.60
N PHE A 133 8.56 5.27 14.99
CA PHE A 133 8.98 6.19 16.05
C PHE A 133 9.20 5.49 17.39
N LYS A 134 8.42 4.45 17.71
CA LYS A 134 8.60 3.66 18.94
C LYS A 134 9.82 2.74 18.90
N SER A 135 10.24 2.30 17.72
CA SER A 135 11.41 1.43 17.54
C SER A 135 12.73 2.19 17.36
N LEU A 136 12.71 3.53 17.26
CA LEU A 136 13.92 4.33 17.16
C LEU A 136 14.69 4.30 18.50
N PRO A 137 16.01 4.09 18.48
CA PRO A 137 16.83 4.16 19.69
C PRO A 137 16.76 5.56 20.29
N THR A 138 16.23 5.69 21.51
CA THR A 138 16.33 6.96 22.25
C THR A 138 17.76 7.07 22.77
N GLY A 139 18.53 8.02 22.23
CA GLY A 139 19.92 8.26 22.65
C GLY A 139 20.00 8.72 24.09
N LYS A 140 19.99 7.78 25.03
CA LYS A 140 20.18 8.04 26.47
C LYS A 140 21.23 7.07 27.01
N ASN A 141 22.47 7.21 26.54
CA ASN A 141 23.61 6.46 27.07
C ASN A 141 24.97 7.11 26.75
N ARG A 142 25.05 8.46 26.83
CA ARG A 142 26.33 9.18 26.72
C ARG A 142 26.72 9.98 27.96
N ASP A 143 25.84 10.13 28.94
CA ASP A 143 26.10 10.98 30.13
C ASP A 143 26.52 10.20 31.39
N GLN A 144 26.55 8.85 31.35
CA GLN A 144 26.99 8.04 32.51
C GLN A 144 28.48 7.71 32.53
N LEU A 145 29.27 8.15 31.54
CA LEU A 145 30.72 7.85 31.46
C LEU A 145 31.62 8.98 31.97
N THR A 146 31.07 10.10 32.46
CA THR A 146 31.86 11.28 32.87
C THR A 146 31.78 11.62 34.36
N THR A 147 31.08 10.84 35.18
CA THR A 147 30.91 11.13 36.63
C THR A 147 31.69 10.19 37.55
N ASP A 148 32.58 9.36 37.01
CA ASP A 148 33.40 8.42 37.81
C ASP A 148 34.90 8.69 37.61
N ARG A 149 35.33 9.92 37.89
CA ARG A 149 36.75 10.30 38.03
C ARG A 149 36.94 11.23 39.22
#